data_AF-A0ABC9X168-F1
#
_entry.id   AF-A0ABC9X168-F1
#
_cell.length_a   1.000
_cell.length_b   1.000
_cell.length_c   1.000
_cell.angle_alpha   90.00
_cell.angle_beta   90.00
_cell.angle_gamma   90.00
#
_symmetry.space_group_name_H-M   'P 1'
#
loop_
_entity.id
_entity.type
_entity.pdbx_description
1 polymer ?
#
loop_
_entity_poly.entity_id
_entity_poly.type
_entity_poly.pdbx_seq_one_letter_code
_entity_poly.pdbx_strand_id
1 'polypeptide(L)'
;MSKELLGKLKGKKEVYRMWKKGLATWEEYRNIVRVCRDATRKPKTHLELNLAREVKDNKKCFFRYTNSKRKTRENVSLLLNEVGALVMEDTEKAELLNAFFASVFTVKAGSQESQTLEAGEKVWRKEDFPLVEEDRIRDHLGKYDTHKSMGPDGMHPQVLRELTDVIAKPLSIIFERSWRRGEVPKDWRKANVTPVFKKGKEDPGNYRPVSLTSVPGKVMEQLILGAVSKLFGEEKVVRSGQHGFTKGKSCLTNLIAFYDGMSGWVDEGRPLDPRVRVLF
;
A
#
# COMPACT_ATOMS: atom_id res chain seq x y z
N MET A 1 -29.83 4.29 16.07
CA MET A 1 -28.94 5.43 16.42
C MET A 1 -29.73 6.43 17.25
N SER A 2 -29.20 6.95 18.34
CA SER A 2 -29.90 7.95 19.17
C SER A 2 -29.93 9.32 18.48
N LYS A 3 -31.00 10.10 18.69
CA LYS A 3 -31.13 11.48 18.20
C LYS A 3 -29.96 12.37 18.64
N GLU A 4 -29.45 12.11 19.85
CA GLU A 4 -28.31 12.81 20.44
C GLU A 4 -26.99 12.61 19.67
N LEU A 5 -26.69 11.37 19.27
CA LEU A 5 -25.50 11.06 18.47
C LEU A 5 -25.59 11.73 17.07
N LEU A 6 -26.79 11.76 16.50
CA LEU A 6 -27.04 12.41 15.22
C LEU A 6 -26.79 13.92 15.30
N GLY A 7 -27.21 14.56 16.40
CA GLY A 7 -26.94 15.97 16.68
C GLY A 7 -25.43 16.27 16.78
N LYS A 8 -24.69 15.45 17.53
CA LYS A 8 -23.23 15.56 17.66
C LYS A 8 -22.51 15.41 16.31
N LEU A 9 -22.93 14.44 15.48
CA LEU A 9 -22.37 14.24 14.13
C LEU A 9 -22.67 15.41 13.17
N LYS A 10 -23.85 16.02 13.26
CA LYS A 10 -24.19 17.24 12.50
C LYS A 10 -23.32 18.42 12.95
N GLY A 11 -23.16 18.62 14.26
CA GLY A 11 -22.28 19.65 14.82
C GLY A 11 -20.83 19.52 14.35
N LYS A 12 -20.29 18.28 14.30
CA LYS A 12 -18.96 18.03 13.73
C LYS A 12 -18.82 18.49 12.28
N LYS A 13 -19.83 18.21 11.44
CA LYS A 13 -19.81 18.64 10.02
C LYS A 13 -19.85 20.15 9.88
N GLU A 14 -20.61 20.82 10.74
CA GLU A 14 -20.71 22.28 10.74
C GLU A 14 -19.38 22.94 11.12
N VAL A 15 -18.75 22.48 12.21
CA VAL A 15 -17.47 23.06 12.65
C VAL A 15 -16.34 22.72 11.68
N TYR A 16 -16.37 21.56 11.02
CA TYR A 16 -15.45 21.29 9.91
C TYR A 16 -15.57 22.31 8.77
N ARG A 17 -16.81 22.70 8.42
CA ARG A 17 -17.08 23.71 7.40
C ARG A 17 -16.61 25.10 7.83
N MET A 18 -16.79 25.46 9.10
CA MET A 18 -16.32 26.72 9.67
C MET A 18 -14.79 26.78 9.72
N TRP A 19 -14.13 25.71 10.18
CA TRP A 19 -12.66 25.62 10.20
C TRP A 19 -12.07 25.75 8.79
N LYS A 20 -12.66 25.09 7.79
CA LYS A 20 -12.23 25.20 6.39
C LYS A 20 -12.37 26.62 5.82
N LYS A 21 -13.27 27.43 6.38
CA LYS A 21 -13.49 28.84 6.01
C LYS A 21 -12.68 29.83 6.87
N GLY A 22 -11.86 29.34 7.81
CA GLY A 22 -11.11 30.20 8.75
C GLY A 22 -11.95 30.81 9.87
N LEU A 23 -13.21 30.38 10.04
CA LEU A 23 -14.16 30.91 11.03
C LEU A 23 -14.14 30.14 12.37
N ALA A 24 -13.36 29.07 12.45
CA ALA A 24 -13.19 28.27 13.67
C ALA A 24 -11.72 27.83 13.78
N THR A 25 -11.24 27.69 15.01
CA THR A 25 -9.86 27.26 15.26
C THR A 25 -9.71 25.76 15.06
N TRP A 26 -8.48 25.30 14.80
CA TRP A 26 -8.18 23.86 14.71
C TRP A 26 -8.51 23.14 16.04
N GLU A 27 -8.31 23.81 17.17
CA GLU A 27 -8.55 23.26 18.51
C GLU A 27 -10.04 23.02 18.78
N GLU A 28 -10.91 23.94 18.37
CA GLU A 28 -12.36 23.78 18.43
C GLU A 28 -12.83 22.57 17.61
N TYR A 29 -12.35 22.46 16.36
CA TYR A 29 -12.66 21.31 15.52
C TYR A 29 -12.15 20.00 16.14
N ARG A 30 -10.91 19.97 16.61
CA ARG A 30 -10.29 18.78 17.24
C ARG A 30 -11.06 18.34 18.48
N ASN A 31 -11.51 19.27 19.32
CA ASN A 31 -12.30 18.97 20.51
C ASN A 31 -13.65 18.34 20.15
N ILE A 32 -14.35 18.87 19.16
CA ILE A 32 -15.63 18.31 18.70
C ILE A 32 -15.44 16.94 18.06
N VAL A 33 -14.36 16.72 17.31
CA VAL A 33 -14.00 15.41 16.77
C VAL A 33 -13.79 14.40 17.90
N ARG A 34 -13.08 14.78 18.97
CA ARG A 34 -12.86 13.92 20.15
C ARG A 34 -14.18 13.58 20.83
N VAL A 35 -15.04 14.56 21.11
CA VAL A 35 -16.35 14.36 21.74
C VAL A 35 -17.24 13.43 20.89
N CYS A 36 -17.29 13.63 19.58
CA CYS A 36 -18.04 12.75 18.68
C CYS A 36 -17.48 11.32 18.65
N ARG A 37 -16.15 11.18 18.69
CA ARG A 37 -15.49 9.87 18.76
C ARG A 37 -15.88 9.14 20.03
N ASP A 38 -15.84 9.81 21.18
CA ASP A 38 -16.16 9.19 22.46
C ASP A 38 -17.65 8.87 22.59
N ALA A 39 -18.53 9.75 22.12
CA ALA A 39 -19.97 9.51 22.06
C ALA A 39 -20.34 8.31 21.17
N THR A 40 -19.49 7.96 20.20
CA THR A 40 -19.68 6.76 19.36
C THR A 40 -19.03 5.53 19.98
N ARG A 41 -17.82 5.68 20.56
CA ARG A 41 -17.02 4.59 21.11
C ARG A 41 -17.61 4.04 22.40
N LYS A 42 -17.97 4.89 23.37
CA LYS A 42 -18.45 4.46 24.70
C LYS A 42 -19.70 3.56 24.62
N PRO A 43 -20.78 3.95 23.90
CA PRO A 43 -21.96 3.09 23.79
C PRO A 43 -21.69 1.80 23.02
N LYS A 44 -20.82 1.84 22.00
CA LYS A 44 -20.41 0.66 21.25
C LYS A 44 -19.68 -0.34 22.14
N THR A 45 -18.69 0.12 22.90
CA THR A 45 -17.94 -0.72 23.85
C THR A 45 -18.85 -1.28 24.94
N HIS A 46 -19.79 -0.47 25.45
CA HIS A 46 -20.77 -0.95 26.43
C HIS A 46 -21.69 -2.03 25.85
N LEU A 47 -22.19 -1.84 24.62
CA LEU A 47 -22.97 -2.86 23.91
C LEU A 47 -22.17 -4.16 23.71
N GLU A 48 -20.92 -4.06 23.26
CA GLU A 48 -20.04 -5.23 23.05
C GLU A 48 -19.76 -5.97 24.36
N LEU A 49 -19.53 -5.25 25.46
CA LEU A 49 -19.35 -5.84 26.78
C LEU A 49 -20.61 -6.54 27.29
N ASN A 50 -21.78 -5.92 27.13
CA ASN A 50 -23.06 -6.53 27.54
C ASN A 50 -23.34 -7.79 26.71
N LEU A 51 -23.13 -7.73 25.40
CA LEU A 51 -23.26 -8.89 24.51
C LEU A 51 -22.30 -10.03 24.91
N ALA A 52 -21.07 -9.72 25.34
CA ALA A 52 -20.10 -10.71 25.81
C ALA A 52 -20.50 -11.33 27.15
N ARG A 53 -21.02 -10.53 28.10
CA ARG A 53 -21.48 -10.98 29.42
C ARG A 53 -22.71 -11.88 29.30
N GLU A 54 -23.66 -11.49 28.45
CA GLU A 54 -24.92 -12.20 28.22
C GLU A 54 -24.80 -13.34 27.20
N VAL A 55 -23.59 -13.74 26.77
CA VAL A 55 -23.41 -14.84 25.81
C VAL A 55 -24.08 -16.13 26.30
N LYS A 56 -24.01 -16.42 27.60
CA LYS A 56 -24.59 -17.65 28.16
C LYS A 56 -26.10 -17.69 27.99
N ASP A 57 -26.76 -16.55 28.18
CA ASP A 57 -28.23 -16.43 28.20
C ASP A 57 -28.81 -16.07 26.82
N ASN A 58 -28.06 -15.30 26.00
CA ASN A 58 -28.51 -14.79 24.71
C ASN A 58 -27.48 -14.97 23.58
N LYS A 59 -27.11 -16.22 23.32
CA LYS A 59 -26.22 -16.62 22.21
C LYS A 59 -26.63 -16.03 20.86
N LYS A 60 -27.94 -15.96 20.58
CA LYS A 60 -28.48 -15.46 19.30
C LYS A 60 -28.10 -14.00 19.04
N CYS A 61 -28.22 -13.11 20.02
CA CYS A 61 -27.84 -11.70 19.86
C CYS A 61 -26.33 -11.53 19.66
N PHE A 62 -25.51 -12.29 20.38
CA PHE A 62 -24.06 -12.27 20.21
C PHE A 62 -23.63 -12.70 18.80
N PHE A 63 -24.08 -13.86 18.34
CA PHE A 63 -23.73 -14.34 16.99
C PHE A 63 -24.34 -13.46 15.89
N ARG A 64 -25.53 -12.88 16.08
CA ARG A 64 -26.09 -11.88 15.16
C ARG A 64 -25.19 -10.64 15.05
N TYR A 65 -24.72 -10.10 16.18
CA TYR A 65 -23.80 -8.97 16.19
C TYR A 65 -22.48 -9.34 15.49
N THR A 66 -21.86 -10.46 15.86
CA THR A 66 -20.62 -10.96 15.26
C THR A 66 -20.75 -11.18 13.76
N ASN A 67 -21.83 -11.82 13.30
CA ASN A 67 -22.09 -12.04 11.89
C ASN A 67 -22.37 -10.73 11.13
N SER A 68 -23.02 -9.75 11.76
CA SER A 68 -23.18 -8.41 11.17
C SER A 68 -21.84 -7.67 10.96
N LYS A 69 -20.82 -7.97 11.79
CA LYS A 69 -19.46 -7.46 11.64
C LYS A 69 -18.61 -8.26 10.65
N ARG A 70 -18.98 -9.52 10.43
CA ARG A 70 -18.36 -10.42 9.44
C ARG A 70 -18.94 -10.28 8.04
N LYS A 71 -19.88 -9.34 7.79
CA LYS A 71 -20.35 -9.04 6.43
C LYS A 71 -19.16 -8.58 5.59
N THR A 72 -18.61 -9.50 4.80
CA THR A 72 -17.67 -9.22 3.73
C THR A 72 -18.40 -8.32 2.74
N ARG A 73 -17.81 -7.20 2.35
CA ARG A 73 -18.24 -6.54 1.11
C ARG A 73 -17.90 -7.53 0.00
N GLU A 74 -18.81 -7.73 -0.96
CA GLU A 74 -18.44 -8.40 -2.21
C GLU A 74 -17.26 -7.62 -2.79
N ASN A 75 -16.09 -8.27 -2.86
CA ASN A 75 -14.84 -7.61 -3.23
C ASN A 75 -14.83 -7.22 -4.71
N VAL A 76 -15.64 -7.92 -5.52
CA VAL A 76 -15.80 -7.71 -6.95
C VAL A 76 -17.29 -7.82 -7.25
N SER A 77 -17.86 -6.73 -7.78
CA SER A 77 -19.24 -6.69 -8.26
C SER A 77 -19.43 -7.52 -9.54
N LEU A 78 -20.49 -7.26 -10.32
CA LEU A 78 -20.77 -7.99 -11.54
C LEU A 78 -19.87 -7.51 -12.67
N LEU A 79 -19.08 -8.41 -13.24
CA LEU A 79 -18.22 -8.04 -14.37
C LEU A 79 -18.95 -8.28 -15.69
N LEU A 80 -18.70 -7.44 -16.67
CA LEU A 80 -19.09 -7.71 -18.06
C LEU A 80 -17.95 -8.43 -18.77
N ASN A 81 -18.26 -9.56 -19.41
CA ASN A 81 -17.31 -10.23 -20.30
C ASN A 81 -17.21 -9.51 -21.66
N GLU A 82 -16.31 -9.97 -22.53
CA GLU A 82 -16.09 -9.39 -23.86
C GLU A 82 -17.34 -9.43 -24.77
N VAL A 83 -18.29 -10.31 -24.47
CA VAL A 83 -19.55 -10.50 -25.22
C VAL A 83 -20.70 -9.66 -24.62
N GLY A 84 -20.44 -8.90 -23.55
CA GLY A 84 -21.44 -8.07 -22.87
C GLY A 84 -22.38 -8.84 -21.94
N ALA A 85 -22.09 -10.09 -21.62
CA ALA A 85 -22.83 -10.88 -20.63
C ALA A 85 -22.29 -10.65 -19.21
N LEU A 86 -23.20 -10.70 -18.24
CA LEU A 86 -22.89 -10.52 -16.81
C LEU A 86 -22.29 -11.81 -16.24
N VAL A 87 -21.09 -11.68 -15.69
CA VAL A 87 -20.37 -12.74 -15.00
C VAL A 87 -20.73 -12.68 -13.51
N MET A 88 -21.44 -13.70 -13.05
CA MET A 88 -21.93 -13.79 -11.67
C MET A 88 -21.03 -14.66 -10.79
N GLU A 89 -20.40 -15.69 -11.37
CA GLU A 89 -19.59 -16.66 -10.64
C GLU A 89 -18.20 -16.11 -10.31
N ASP A 90 -17.74 -16.32 -9.07
CA ASP A 90 -16.46 -15.79 -8.59
C ASP A 90 -15.25 -16.39 -9.33
N THR A 91 -15.34 -17.66 -9.74
CA THR A 91 -14.32 -18.33 -10.56
C THR A 91 -14.16 -17.64 -11.91
N GLU A 92 -15.26 -17.44 -12.62
CA GLU A 92 -15.29 -16.79 -13.93
C GLU A 92 -14.81 -15.33 -13.84
N LYS A 93 -15.21 -14.60 -12.79
CA LYS A 93 -14.71 -13.23 -12.53
C LYS A 93 -13.20 -13.20 -12.34
N ALA A 94 -12.67 -14.15 -11.58
CA ALA A 94 -11.24 -14.25 -11.32
C ALA A 94 -10.45 -14.56 -12.60
N GLU A 95 -10.94 -15.48 -13.42
CA GLU A 95 -10.34 -15.82 -14.71
C GLU A 95 -10.38 -14.65 -15.69
N LEU A 96 -11.52 -13.95 -15.80
CA LEU A 96 -11.67 -12.77 -16.66
C LEU A 96 -10.69 -11.67 -16.26
N LEU A 97 -10.59 -11.35 -14.97
CA LEU A 97 -9.65 -10.36 -14.46
C LEU A 97 -8.20 -10.82 -14.65
N ASN A 98 -7.89 -12.09 -14.45
CA ASN A 98 -6.55 -12.63 -14.63
C ASN A 98 -6.12 -12.56 -16.10
N ALA A 99 -6.99 -12.95 -17.04
CA ALA A 99 -6.75 -12.84 -18.48
C ALA A 99 -6.51 -11.38 -18.89
N PHE A 100 -7.35 -10.46 -18.39
CA PHE A 100 -7.17 -9.03 -18.63
C PHE A 100 -5.86 -8.50 -18.04
N PHE A 101 -5.55 -8.80 -16.78
CA PHE A 101 -4.30 -8.35 -16.16
C PHE A 101 -3.08 -8.92 -16.87
N ALA A 102 -3.11 -10.18 -17.30
CA ALA A 102 -2.03 -10.78 -18.08
C ALA A 102 -1.85 -10.07 -19.43
N SER A 103 -2.94 -9.65 -20.10
CA SER A 103 -2.86 -9.01 -21.42
C SER A 103 -2.28 -7.59 -21.41
N VAL A 104 -2.42 -6.84 -20.31
CA VAL A 104 -1.74 -5.53 -20.15
C VAL A 104 -0.26 -5.64 -19.82
N PHE A 105 0.23 -6.81 -19.39
CA PHE A 105 1.67 -7.01 -19.23
C PHE A 105 2.30 -7.34 -20.58
N THR A 106 3.26 -6.52 -21.00
CA THR A 106 4.07 -6.82 -22.18
C THR A 106 4.99 -8.00 -21.88
N VAL A 107 4.67 -9.17 -22.44
CA VAL A 107 5.63 -10.27 -22.50
C VAL A 107 6.77 -9.79 -23.40
N LYS A 108 7.95 -9.56 -22.83
CA LYS A 108 9.17 -9.44 -23.63
C LYS A 108 9.43 -10.81 -24.27
N ALA A 109 8.85 -11.02 -25.45
CA ALA A 109 9.22 -12.11 -26.35
C ALA A 109 10.60 -11.78 -26.93
N GLY A 110 11.63 -12.12 -26.18
CA GLY A 110 13.00 -11.93 -26.59
C GLY A 110 13.91 -12.39 -25.48
N SER A 111 14.78 -13.34 -25.79
CA SER A 111 16.03 -13.56 -25.10
C SER A 111 16.73 -12.21 -24.94
N GLN A 112 16.48 -11.52 -23.82
CA GLN A 112 17.49 -10.62 -23.32
C GLN A 112 18.62 -11.55 -22.87
N GLU A 113 19.53 -11.85 -23.80
CA GLU A 113 20.92 -11.60 -23.48
C GLU A 113 20.90 -10.30 -22.69
N SER A 114 21.20 -10.41 -21.38
CA SER A 114 21.58 -9.24 -20.61
C SER A 114 22.47 -8.46 -21.53
N GLN A 115 22.04 -7.25 -21.94
CA GLN A 115 22.99 -6.31 -22.47
C GLN A 115 23.99 -6.21 -21.33
N THR A 116 25.12 -6.89 -21.52
CA THR A 116 26.29 -6.69 -20.70
C THR A 116 26.61 -5.25 -21.01
N LEU A 117 26.06 -4.35 -20.20
CA LEU A 117 26.68 -3.07 -20.01
C LEU A 117 28.12 -3.48 -19.70
N GLU A 118 29.05 -3.06 -20.56
CA GLU A 118 30.47 -3.04 -20.29
C GLU A 118 30.67 -2.15 -19.06
N ALA A 119 30.21 -2.63 -17.91
CA ALA A 119 30.49 -2.13 -16.61
C ALA A 119 31.91 -2.60 -16.38
N GLY A 120 32.88 -1.76 -16.74
CA GLY A 120 34.29 -2.01 -16.43
C GLY A 120 34.36 -2.56 -15.01
N GLU A 121 34.95 -3.74 -14.86
CA GLU A 121 34.83 -4.62 -13.69
C GLU A 121 34.91 -3.84 -12.37
N LYS A 122 33.78 -3.33 -11.89
CA LYS A 122 33.66 -2.88 -10.51
C LYS A 122 33.53 -4.17 -9.72
N VAL A 123 34.66 -4.63 -9.21
CA VAL A 123 34.72 -5.65 -8.17
C VAL A 123 33.89 -5.13 -7.01
N TRP A 124 32.67 -5.66 -6.87
CA TRP A 124 31.78 -5.38 -5.75
C TRP A 124 32.53 -5.68 -4.46
N ARG A 125 32.77 -4.65 -3.65
CA ARG A 125 33.47 -4.82 -2.37
C ARG A 125 32.50 -5.37 -1.33
N LYS A 126 33.03 -5.92 -0.24
CA LYS A 126 32.23 -6.51 0.85
C LYS A 126 31.27 -5.49 1.48
N GLU A 127 31.56 -4.21 1.32
CA GLU A 127 30.80 -3.05 1.79
C GLU A 127 29.61 -2.67 0.87
N ASP A 128 29.56 -3.21 -0.36
CA ASP A 128 28.46 -3.00 -1.32
C ASP A 128 27.31 -4.00 -1.14
N PHE A 129 27.53 -5.03 -0.32
CA PHE A 129 26.51 -6.01 0.01
C PHE A 129 25.48 -5.38 0.94
N PRO A 130 24.17 -5.64 0.75
CA PRO A 130 23.19 -5.32 1.78
C PRO A 130 23.64 -6.03 3.05
N LEU A 131 23.95 -5.24 4.08
CA LEU A 131 24.32 -5.76 5.38
C LEU A 131 23.10 -6.49 5.96
N VAL A 132 23.05 -7.81 5.77
CA VAL A 132 22.00 -8.71 6.25
C VAL A 132 22.29 -9.02 7.72
N GLU A 133 22.23 -7.98 8.55
CA GLU A 133 22.34 -8.11 9.99
C GLU A 133 20.99 -8.48 10.62
N GLU A 134 21.05 -9.34 11.62
CA GLU A 134 19.87 -9.77 12.38
C GLU A 134 19.12 -8.56 12.97
N ASP A 135 19.85 -7.56 13.46
CA ASP A 135 19.30 -6.33 14.02
C ASP A 135 18.52 -5.51 12.99
N ARG A 136 18.99 -5.47 11.73
CA ARG A 136 18.26 -4.79 10.66
C ARG A 136 16.95 -5.52 10.33
N ILE A 137 16.98 -6.85 10.33
CA ILE A 137 15.77 -7.65 10.11
C ILE A 137 14.79 -7.44 11.27
N ARG A 138 15.30 -7.41 12.51
CA ARG A 138 14.51 -7.13 13.71
C ARG A 138 13.83 -5.77 13.61
N ASP A 139 14.55 -4.74 13.20
CA ASP A 139 14.02 -3.40 13.00
C ASP A 139 12.90 -3.33 11.95
N HIS A 140 13.07 -4.02 10.82
CA HIS A 140 12.07 -4.04 9.75
C HIS A 140 10.79 -4.78 10.17
N LEU A 141 10.94 -5.92 10.84
CA LEU A 141 9.82 -6.72 11.32
C LEU A 141 9.10 -6.04 12.49
N GLY A 142 9.83 -5.42 13.42
CA GLY A 142 9.28 -4.69 14.55
C GLY A 142 8.42 -3.49 14.14
N LYS A 143 8.79 -2.82 13.03
CA LYS A 143 8.04 -1.70 12.45
C LYS A 143 6.93 -2.13 11.49
N TYR A 144 6.79 -3.43 11.23
CA TYR A 144 5.82 -3.92 10.27
C TYR A 144 4.39 -3.79 10.79
N ASP A 145 3.47 -3.37 9.91
CA ASP A 145 2.07 -3.20 10.27
C ASP A 145 1.38 -4.56 10.40
N THR A 146 0.92 -4.87 11.61
CA THR A 146 0.28 -6.14 11.96
C THR A 146 -1.14 -6.30 11.46
N HIS A 147 -1.75 -5.22 10.97
CA HIS A 147 -3.08 -5.26 10.39
C HIS A 147 -3.07 -5.53 8.87
N LYS A 148 -1.89 -5.75 8.28
CA LYS A 148 -1.75 -6.13 6.87
C LYS A 148 -2.13 -7.59 6.64
N SER A 149 -2.57 -7.89 5.42
CA SER A 149 -2.91 -9.25 4.99
C SER A 149 -1.65 -10.12 4.83
N MET A 150 -1.81 -11.42 5.06
CA MET A 150 -0.78 -12.43 4.78
C MET A 150 -0.57 -12.63 3.27
N GLY A 151 0.62 -13.06 2.89
CA GLY A 151 0.94 -13.50 1.54
C GLY A 151 0.45 -14.93 1.26
N PRO A 152 0.79 -15.49 0.08
CA PRO A 152 0.49 -16.89 -0.26
C PRO A 152 1.25 -17.90 0.61
N ASP A 153 2.24 -17.45 1.37
CA ASP A 153 3.01 -18.23 2.33
C ASP A 153 2.27 -18.49 3.65
N GLY A 154 1.10 -17.88 3.87
CA GLY A 154 0.30 -18.04 5.09
C GLY A 154 0.90 -17.36 6.33
N MET A 155 2.00 -16.61 6.17
CA MET A 155 2.73 -16.00 7.28
C MET A 155 2.07 -14.66 7.66
N HIS A 156 1.30 -14.67 8.75
CA HIS A 156 0.63 -13.46 9.21
C HIS A 156 1.65 -12.44 9.77
N PRO A 157 1.57 -11.15 9.38
CA PRO A 157 2.53 -10.14 9.85
C PRO A 157 2.63 -10.03 11.38
N GLN A 158 1.51 -10.21 12.08
CA GLN A 158 1.49 -10.25 13.55
C GLN A 158 2.39 -11.34 14.12
N VAL A 159 2.32 -12.57 13.59
CA VAL A 159 3.16 -13.68 14.07
C VAL A 159 4.64 -13.35 13.87
N LEU A 160 4.98 -12.79 12.71
CA LEU A 160 6.35 -12.41 12.39
C LEU A 160 6.87 -11.30 13.32
N ARG A 161 6.02 -10.33 13.67
CA ARG A 161 6.39 -9.27 14.61
C ARG A 161 6.59 -9.80 16.02
N GLU A 162 5.67 -10.62 16.52
CA GLU A 162 5.77 -11.15 17.90
C GLU A 162 6.93 -12.16 18.06
N LEU A 163 7.28 -12.89 16.99
CA LEU A 163 8.38 -13.86 16.99
C LEU A 163 9.69 -13.31 16.41
N THR A 164 9.81 -11.98 16.28
CA THR A 164 10.94 -11.35 15.57
C THR A 164 12.29 -11.83 16.09
N ASP A 165 12.45 -11.92 17.42
CA ASP A 165 13.74 -12.32 18.03
C ASP A 165 14.16 -13.75 17.69
N VAL A 166 13.20 -14.63 17.44
CA VAL A 166 13.46 -16.03 17.08
C VAL A 166 13.72 -16.16 15.58
N ILE A 167 12.96 -15.43 14.74
CA ILE A 167 13.00 -15.59 13.28
C ILE A 167 14.05 -14.72 12.59
N ALA A 168 14.55 -13.66 13.23
CA ALA A 168 15.54 -12.76 12.64
C ALA A 168 16.80 -13.50 12.20
N LYS A 169 17.31 -14.42 13.04
CA LYS A 169 18.50 -15.22 12.75
C LYS A 169 18.31 -16.24 11.61
N PRO A 170 17.25 -17.07 11.58
CA PRO A 170 16.95 -17.89 10.42
C PRO A 170 16.81 -17.08 9.12
N LEU A 171 16.13 -15.92 9.18
CA LEU A 171 15.95 -15.06 8.01
C LEU A 171 17.25 -14.44 7.53
N SER A 172 18.18 -14.05 8.42
CA SER A 172 19.49 -13.51 8.02
C SER A 172 20.28 -14.53 7.20
N ILE A 173 20.31 -15.78 7.64
CA ILE A 173 20.97 -16.89 6.93
C ILE A 173 20.33 -17.11 5.55
N ILE A 174 19.00 -17.07 5.45
CA ILE A 174 18.28 -17.26 4.19
C ILE A 174 18.55 -16.09 3.24
N PHE A 175 18.44 -14.85 3.71
CA PHE A 175 18.67 -13.65 2.90
C PHE A 175 20.10 -13.58 2.40
N GLU A 176 21.08 -13.90 3.24
CA GLU A 176 22.49 -13.93 2.83
C GLU A 176 22.73 -14.98 1.74
N ARG A 177 22.21 -16.20 1.90
CA ARG A 177 22.31 -17.25 0.89
C ARG A 177 21.62 -16.87 -0.42
N SER A 178 20.41 -16.30 -0.31
CA SER A 178 19.61 -15.84 -1.45
C SER A 178 20.38 -14.78 -2.25
N TRP A 179 20.98 -13.80 -1.56
CA TRP A 179 21.78 -12.75 -2.19
C TRP A 179 23.04 -13.32 -2.86
N ARG A 180 23.83 -14.14 -2.16
CA ARG A 180 25.07 -14.71 -2.70
C ARG A 180 24.85 -15.61 -3.92
N ARG A 181 23.73 -16.34 -3.95
CA ARG A 181 23.39 -17.26 -5.05
C ARG A 181 22.60 -16.58 -6.17
N GLY A 182 22.04 -15.39 -5.93
CA GLY A 182 21.08 -14.77 -6.85
C GLY A 182 19.77 -15.57 -6.97
N GLU A 183 19.45 -16.41 -5.99
CA GLU A 183 18.29 -17.32 -6.02
C GLU A 183 17.31 -16.98 -4.89
N VAL A 184 16.07 -16.63 -5.23
CA VAL A 184 15.00 -16.38 -4.25
C VAL A 184 14.12 -17.61 -4.02
N PRO A 185 13.66 -17.84 -2.76
CA PRO A 185 12.67 -18.86 -2.44
C PRO A 185 11.45 -18.84 -3.37
N LYS A 186 10.94 -20.02 -3.72
CA LYS A 186 9.77 -20.17 -4.60
C LYS A 186 8.55 -19.43 -4.04
N ASP A 187 8.36 -19.44 -2.73
CA ASP A 187 7.19 -18.82 -2.09
C ASP A 187 7.24 -17.29 -2.14
N TRP A 188 8.43 -16.69 -2.25
CA TRP A 188 8.57 -15.24 -2.39
C TRP A 188 8.31 -14.76 -3.82
N ARG A 189 8.35 -15.68 -4.80
CA ARG A 189 7.99 -15.40 -6.20
C ARG A 189 6.49 -15.47 -6.46
N LYS A 190 5.70 -15.95 -5.50
CA LYS A 190 4.24 -16.04 -5.60
C LYS A 190 3.60 -14.81 -4.98
N ALA A 191 2.45 -14.43 -5.51
CA ALA A 191 1.62 -13.38 -4.94
C ALA A 191 0.14 -13.72 -5.07
N ASN A 192 -0.67 -13.33 -4.08
CA ASN A 192 -2.11 -13.32 -4.24
C ASN A 192 -2.51 -11.99 -4.89
N VAL A 193 -3.05 -12.04 -6.10
CA VAL A 193 -3.48 -10.83 -6.84
C VAL A 193 -4.90 -10.48 -6.42
N THR A 194 -5.06 -9.35 -5.73
CA THR A 194 -6.37 -8.83 -5.34
C THR A 194 -6.77 -7.68 -6.27
N PRO A 195 -7.90 -7.79 -6.99
CA PRO A 195 -8.40 -6.71 -7.82
C PRO A 195 -8.97 -5.59 -6.95
N VAL A 196 -8.56 -4.35 -7.19
CA VAL A 196 -9.07 -3.16 -6.50
C VAL A 196 -9.77 -2.25 -7.50
N PHE A 197 -11.07 -2.06 -7.31
CA PHE A 197 -11.87 -1.18 -8.17
C PHE A 197 -11.43 0.28 -8.03
N LYS A 198 -11.18 0.95 -9.16
CA LYS A 198 -10.73 2.35 -9.22
C LYS A 198 -11.93 3.30 -9.30
N LYS A 199 -12.67 3.28 -10.42
CA LYS A 199 -13.86 4.09 -10.72
C LYS A 199 -14.41 3.71 -12.10
N GLY A 200 -15.68 4.04 -12.38
CA GLY A 200 -16.28 3.87 -13.70
C GLY A 200 -17.33 2.76 -13.72
N LYS A 201 -17.49 2.11 -14.87
CA LYS A 201 -18.31 0.91 -15.02
C LYS A 201 -17.57 -0.32 -14.50
N GLU A 202 -18.28 -1.42 -14.31
CA GLU A 202 -17.73 -2.69 -13.81
C GLU A 202 -17.00 -3.47 -14.93
N ASP A 203 -16.10 -2.77 -15.61
CA ASP A 203 -15.24 -3.30 -16.66
C ASP A 203 -13.90 -3.76 -16.05
N PRO A 204 -13.27 -4.84 -16.53
CA PRO A 204 -11.97 -5.30 -16.06
C PRO A 204 -10.88 -4.21 -16.03
N GLY A 205 -10.90 -3.30 -17.01
CA GLY A 205 -9.96 -2.16 -17.10
C GLY A 205 -10.07 -1.13 -15.97
N ASN A 206 -11.17 -1.13 -15.21
CA ASN A 206 -11.35 -0.25 -14.06
C ASN A 206 -10.84 -0.88 -12.75
N TYR A 207 -10.29 -2.09 -12.78
CA TYR A 207 -9.64 -2.74 -11.65
C TYR A 207 -8.11 -2.62 -11.74
N ARG A 208 -7.48 -2.48 -10.58
CA ARG A 208 -6.01 -2.52 -10.44
C ARG A 208 -5.60 -3.82 -9.78
N PRO A 209 -4.62 -4.56 -10.33
CA PRO A 209 -4.06 -5.73 -9.65
C PRO A 209 -3.16 -5.27 -8.50
N VAL A 210 -3.49 -5.65 -7.27
CA VAL A 210 -2.62 -5.47 -6.10
C VAL A 210 -2.05 -6.82 -5.70
N SER A 211 -0.73 -6.98 -5.84
CA SER A 211 -0.03 -8.20 -5.48
C SER A 211 0.30 -8.25 -3.99
N LEU A 212 -0.31 -9.20 -3.27
CA LEU A 212 0.03 -9.51 -1.89
C LEU A 212 1.16 -10.55 -1.88
N THR A 213 2.41 -10.09 -1.74
CA THR A 213 3.60 -10.94 -1.63
C THR A 213 3.94 -11.29 -0.17
N SER A 214 4.78 -12.32 -0.01
CA SER A 214 5.34 -12.79 1.26
C SER A 214 5.98 -11.66 2.09
N VAL A 215 5.74 -11.65 3.41
CA VAL A 215 6.31 -10.63 4.30
C VAL A 215 7.85 -10.74 4.38
N PRO A 216 8.45 -11.93 4.60
CA PRO A 216 9.90 -12.10 4.47
C PRO A 216 10.47 -11.63 3.13
N GLY A 217 9.78 -11.91 2.01
CA GLY A 217 10.18 -11.43 0.68
C GLY A 217 10.25 -9.89 0.62
N LYS A 218 9.23 -9.20 1.14
CA LYS A 218 9.22 -7.73 1.25
C LYS A 218 10.33 -7.18 2.13
N VAL A 219 10.69 -7.88 3.21
CA VAL A 219 11.83 -7.46 4.06
C VAL A 219 13.13 -7.54 3.26
N MET A 220 13.34 -8.61 2.49
CA MET A 220 14.50 -8.71 1.60
C MET A 220 14.51 -7.59 0.56
N GLU A 221 13.38 -7.30 -0.09
CA GLU A 221 13.24 -6.19 -1.05
C GLU A 221 13.64 -4.85 -0.42
N GLN A 222 13.27 -4.59 0.83
CA GLN A 222 13.66 -3.35 1.54
C GLN A 222 15.16 -3.29 1.82
N LEU A 223 15.79 -4.41 2.20
CA LEU A 223 17.25 -4.47 2.39
C LEU A 223 17.99 -4.18 1.08
N ILE A 224 17.53 -4.79 -0.03
CA ILE A 224 18.08 -4.56 -1.37
C ILE A 224 17.87 -3.10 -1.79
N LEU A 225 16.66 -2.57 -1.61
CA LEU A 225 16.34 -1.18 -1.92
C LEU A 225 17.24 -0.22 -1.15
N GLY A 226 17.54 -0.53 0.12
CA GLY A 226 18.46 0.26 0.93
C GLY A 226 19.89 0.29 0.36
N ALA A 227 20.41 -0.86 -0.07
CA ALA A 227 21.73 -0.96 -0.70
C ALA A 227 21.79 -0.22 -2.05
N VAL A 228 20.80 -0.48 -2.91
CA VAL A 228 20.70 0.14 -4.24
C VAL A 228 20.53 1.66 -4.14
N SER A 229 19.72 2.13 -3.19
CA SER A 229 19.53 3.58 -2.96
C SER A 229 20.80 4.28 -2.50
N LYS A 230 21.65 3.60 -1.72
CA LYS A 230 22.94 4.15 -1.28
C LYS A 230 23.87 4.36 -2.48
N LEU A 231 24.00 3.34 -3.33
CA LEU A 231 24.81 3.41 -4.54
C LEU A 231 24.37 4.56 -5.46
N PHE A 232 23.06 4.68 -5.72
CA PHE A 232 22.54 5.77 -6.55
C PHE A 232 22.70 7.16 -5.96
N GLY A 233 22.67 7.27 -4.62
CA GLY A 233 22.90 8.53 -3.92
C GLY A 233 24.35 9.02 -4.04
N GLU A 234 25.31 8.10 -3.96
CA GLU A 234 26.74 8.40 -4.05
C GLU A 234 27.15 8.74 -5.49
N GLU A 235 26.60 8.06 -6.49
CA GLU A 235 26.95 8.25 -7.90
C GLU A 235 26.13 9.35 -8.62
N LYS A 236 25.18 10.02 -7.93
CA LYS A 236 24.26 11.03 -8.52
C LYS A 236 23.57 10.58 -9.83
N VAL A 237 23.30 9.28 -9.96
CA VAL A 237 22.71 8.70 -11.20
C VAL A 237 21.28 9.20 -11.43
N VAL A 238 20.56 9.51 -10.35
CA VAL A 238 19.17 9.99 -10.43
C VAL A 238 19.13 11.47 -10.81
N ARG A 239 18.56 11.77 -11.98
CA ARG A 239 18.37 13.16 -12.47
C ARG A 239 17.60 14.01 -11.44
N SER A 240 17.96 15.29 -11.37
CA SER A 240 17.30 16.26 -10.48
C SER A 240 15.79 16.39 -10.75
N GLY A 241 15.36 16.23 -12.01
CA GLY A 241 13.94 16.21 -12.40
C GLY A 241 13.17 14.92 -12.08
N GLN A 242 13.80 13.87 -11.54
CA GLN A 242 13.09 12.66 -11.09
C GLN A 242 12.52 12.90 -9.68
N HIS A 243 11.20 13.09 -9.59
CA HIS A 243 10.48 13.28 -8.32
C HIS A 243 9.73 12.04 -7.84
N GLY A 244 9.24 11.20 -8.75
CA GLY A 244 8.56 9.96 -8.40
C GLY A 244 9.50 8.97 -7.73
N PHE A 245 9.08 8.39 -6.61
CA PHE A 245 9.82 7.38 -5.82
C PHE A 245 11.19 7.84 -5.28
N THR A 246 11.45 9.15 -5.25
CA THR A 246 12.70 9.72 -4.71
C THR A 246 12.49 10.24 -3.29
N LYS A 247 13.38 9.88 -2.35
CA LYS A 247 13.32 10.36 -0.96
C LYS A 247 13.35 11.90 -0.91
N GLY A 248 12.45 12.50 -0.14
CA GLY A 248 12.36 13.95 0.03
C GLY A 248 11.69 14.71 -1.13
N LYS A 249 11.28 14.00 -2.19
CA LYS A 249 10.50 14.57 -3.30
C LYS A 249 9.07 14.04 -3.29
N SER A 250 8.17 14.84 -3.84
CA SER A 250 6.74 14.57 -3.94
C SER A 250 6.16 15.17 -5.23
N CYS A 251 4.91 14.84 -5.54
CA CYS A 251 4.18 15.48 -6.63
C CYS A 251 4.14 17.01 -6.50
N LEU A 252 4.08 17.53 -5.26
CA LEU A 252 4.13 18.97 -5.01
C LEU A 252 5.48 19.57 -5.38
N THR A 253 6.58 18.95 -4.96
CA THR A 253 7.92 19.43 -5.33
C THR A 253 8.15 19.39 -6.84
N ASN A 254 7.57 18.40 -7.54
CA ASN A 254 7.63 18.32 -8.99
C ASN A 254 6.89 19.50 -9.64
N LEU A 255 5.68 19.78 -9.13
CA LEU A 255 4.86 20.89 -9.61
C LEU A 255 5.54 22.24 -9.36
N ILE A 256 6.16 22.43 -8.19
CA ILE A 256 6.92 23.65 -7.88
C ILE A 256 8.12 23.79 -8.83
N ALA A 257 8.94 22.75 -9.00
CA ALA A 257 10.08 22.78 -9.90
C ALA A 257 9.66 23.06 -11.36
N PHE A 258 8.51 22.53 -11.77
CA PHE A 258 7.91 22.80 -13.07
C PHE A 258 7.50 24.27 -13.23
N TYR A 259 6.76 24.82 -12.27
CA TYR A 259 6.34 26.22 -12.33
C TYR A 259 7.52 27.19 -12.26
N ASP A 260 8.53 26.91 -11.42
CA ASP A 260 9.75 27.71 -11.30
C ASP A 260 10.51 27.77 -12.64
N GLY A 261 10.64 26.62 -13.31
CA GLY A 261 11.21 26.56 -14.66
C GLY A 261 10.40 27.34 -15.69
N MET A 262 9.06 27.26 -15.63
CA MET A 262 8.19 28.05 -16.51
C MET A 262 8.31 29.55 -16.26
N SER A 263 8.32 30.01 -15.01
CA SER A 263 8.47 31.43 -14.68
C SER A 263 9.80 31.98 -15.18
N GLY A 264 10.90 31.25 -14.97
CA GLY A 264 12.20 31.66 -15.50
C GLY A 264 12.20 31.81 -17.03
N TRP A 265 11.48 30.95 -17.75
CA TRP A 265 11.36 31.07 -19.21
C TRP A 265 10.55 32.29 -19.64
N VAL A 266 9.51 32.66 -18.89
CA VAL A 266 8.75 33.91 -19.13
C VAL A 266 9.65 35.13 -18.90
N ASP A 267 10.41 35.13 -17.80
CA ASP A 267 11.29 36.24 -17.45
C ASP A 267 12.40 36.45 -18.50
N GLU A 268 12.87 35.37 -19.14
CA GLU A 268 13.81 35.40 -20.26
C GLU A 268 13.17 35.78 -21.61
N GLY A 269 11.86 36.04 -21.65
CA GLY A 269 11.14 36.37 -22.88
C GLY A 269 10.98 35.21 -23.85
N ARG A 270 11.17 33.95 -23.39
CA ARG A 270 10.99 32.76 -24.23
C ARG A 270 9.50 32.44 -24.40
N PRO A 271 9.05 32.09 -25.62
CA PRO A 271 7.67 31.67 -25.83
C PRO A 271 7.37 30.37 -25.08
N LEU A 272 6.31 30.37 -24.28
CA LEU A 272 5.77 29.18 -23.62
C LEU A 272 4.67 28.55 -24.46
N ASP A 273 4.71 27.22 -24.66
CA ASP A 273 3.54 26.49 -25.13
C ASP A 273 2.58 26.29 -23.95
N PRO A 274 1.33 26.80 -24.00
CA PRO A 274 0.34 26.62 -22.94
C PRO A 274 -0.14 25.16 -22.78
N ARG A 275 0.27 24.23 -23.65
CA ARG A 275 -0.16 22.82 -23.63
C ARG A 275 0.81 21.86 -22.93
N VAL A 276 1.85 22.36 -22.25
CA VAL A 276 2.78 21.49 -21.52
C VAL A 276 2.04 20.72 -20.42
N ARG A 277 1.79 19.43 -20.67
CA ARG A 277 1.15 18.53 -19.71
C ARG A 277 2.20 17.96 -18.76
N VAL A 278 2.00 18.16 -17.46
CA VAL A 278 2.71 17.42 -16.43
C VAL A 278 2.24 15.97 -16.50
N LEU A 279 3.08 15.08 -17.06
CA LEU A 279 2.86 13.64 -17.03
C LEU A 279 3.25 13.12 -15.63
N PHE A 280 2.30 12.44 -14.97
CA PHE A 280 2.47 11.79 -13.66
C PHE A 280 2.76 10.31 -13.81
#